data_AF-F4XKZ8-F1
#
_entry.id   AF-F4XKZ8-F1
#
_cell.length_a   1.000
_cell.length_b   1.000
_cell.length_c   1.000
_cell.angle_alpha   90.00
_cell.angle_beta   90.00
_cell.angle_gamma   90.00
#
_symmetry.space_group_name_H-M   'P 1'
#
loop_
_entity.id
_entity.type
_entity.pdbx_description
1 polymer ?
#
loop_
_entity_poly.entity_id
_entity_poly.type
_entity_poly.pdbx_seq_one_letter_code
_entity_poly.pdbx_strand_id
1 'polypeptide(L)'
;MIKGFVSQLKTQINFECKQVKSQQLNSINAIESNLLSYVEYIEEPRVQRTQKHLLKDILVIAILAVIGGAEGWEDMENYGIAKQQWLE
;
A
#
# COMPACT_ATOMS: atom_id res chain seq x y z
N MET A 1 47.61 15.53 23.42
CA MET A 1 47.22 14.21 22.92
C MET A 1 45.70 14.02 23.03
N ILE A 2 44.89 14.94 22.46
CA ILE A 2 43.41 14.86 22.37
C ILE A 2 42.96 15.59 21.08
N LYS A 3 43.72 15.45 19.98
CA LYS A 3 43.39 16.06 18.68
C LYS A 3 43.00 15.03 17.60
N GLY A 4 42.97 13.74 17.96
CA GLY A 4 42.60 12.64 17.05
C GLY A 4 41.20 12.06 17.29
N PHE A 5 40.53 12.41 18.39
CA PHE A 5 39.21 11.84 18.71
C PHE A 5 38.06 12.59 18.00
N VAL A 6 38.26 13.88 17.69
CA VAL A 6 37.25 14.70 16.98
C VAL A 6 37.25 14.46 15.47
N SER A 7 38.32 13.90 14.89
CA SER A 7 38.32 13.51 13.48
C SER A 7 37.49 12.25 13.22
N GLN A 8 37.37 11.34 14.20
CA GLN A 8 36.53 10.15 14.09
C GLN A 8 35.03 10.49 14.17
N LEU A 9 34.65 11.49 14.99
CA LEU A 9 33.25 11.93 15.08
C LEU A 9 32.79 12.84 13.92
N LYS A 10 33.70 13.39 13.11
CA LYS A 10 33.31 14.07 11.85
C LYS A 10 33.16 13.11 10.67
N THR A 11 33.77 11.93 10.70
CA THR A 11 33.59 10.91 9.65
C THR A 11 32.28 10.14 9.80
N GLN A 12 31.62 10.17 10.97
CA GLN A 12 30.29 9.56 11.17
C GLN A 12 29.12 10.53 10.99
N ILE A 13 29.36 11.84 10.84
CA ILE A 13 28.33 12.82 10.43
C ILE A 13 28.30 12.95 8.89
N ASN A 14 28.99 12.05 8.17
CA ASN A 14 28.75 11.77 6.76
C ASN A 14 28.04 10.42 6.59
N PHE A 15 26.98 10.17 7.37
CA PHE A 15 25.80 9.56 6.75
C PHE A 15 25.14 10.66 5.91
N GLU A 16 25.84 11.07 4.86
CA GLU A 16 25.18 11.52 3.66
C GLU A 16 24.14 10.44 3.39
N CYS A 17 22.87 10.85 3.43
CA CYS A 17 21.76 10.26 2.70
C CYS A 17 22.36 9.67 1.42
N LYS A 18 22.70 8.38 1.47
CA LYS A 18 23.62 7.74 0.52
C LYS A 18 22.82 7.54 -0.73
N GLN A 19 22.67 8.61 -1.50
CA GLN A 19 21.78 8.71 -2.63
C GLN A 19 20.45 7.99 -2.33
N VAL A 20 19.54 8.64 -1.60
CA VAL A 20 18.13 8.39 -1.92
C VAL A 20 18.01 8.84 -3.36
N LYS A 21 18.30 7.91 -4.29
CA LYS A 21 17.90 8.01 -5.69
C LYS A 21 16.45 8.43 -5.55
N SER A 22 16.14 9.63 -6.00
CA SER A 22 14.77 10.02 -6.27
C SER A 22 14.28 8.98 -7.27
N GLN A 23 13.77 7.86 -6.77
CA GLN A 23 13.10 6.87 -7.57
C GLN A 23 12.01 7.69 -8.23
N GLN A 24 12.11 7.82 -9.55
CA GLN A 24 11.20 8.67 -10.30
C GLN A 24 9.79 8.28 -9.91
N LEU A 25 9.03 9.24 -9.40
CA LEU A 25 7.65 9.01 -9.05
C LEU A 25 6.90 8.78 -10.36
N ASN A 26 6.31 7.60 -10.52
CA ASN A 26 5.43 7.33 -11.64
C ASN A 26 4.26 8.32 -11.58
N SER A 27 3.84 8.84 -12.74
CA SER A 27 2.62 9.64 -12.83
C SER A 27 1.45 8.86 -12.23
N ILE A 28 0.60 9.54 -11.45
CA ILE A 28 -0.55 8.91 -10.77
C ILE A 28 -1.39 8.07 -11.76
N ASN A 29 -1.68 8.62 -12.94
CA ASN A 29 -2.42 7.94 -14.00
C ASN A 29 -1.75 6.63 -14.48
N ALA A 30 -0.41 6.57 -14.47
CA ALA A 30 0.31 5.36 -14.86
C ALA A 30 0.16 4.26 -13.80
N ILE A 31 0.11 4.65 -12.52
CA ILE A 31 -0.14 3.72 -11.42
C ILE A 31 -1.58 3.21 -11.49
N GLU A 32 -2.55 4.11 -11.69
CA GLU A 32 -3.96 3.78 -11.83
C GLU A 32 -4.21 2.78 -12.96
N SER A 33 -3.68 3.05 -14.16
CA SER A 33 -3.81 2.15 -15.31
C SER A 33 -3.20 0.78 -15.06
N ASN A 34 -2.06 0.72 -14.37
CA ASN A 34 -1.38 -0.54 -14.09
C ASN A 34 -2.18 -1.36 -13.05
N LEU A 35 -2.63 -0.72 -11.97
CA LEU A 35 -3.47 -1.35 -10.95
C LEU A 35 -4.77 -1.91 -11.56
N LEU A 36 -5.44 -1.13 -12.40
CA LEU A 36 -6.65 -1.57 -13.11
C LEU A 36 -6.38 -2.81 -13.97
N SER A 37 -5.25 -2.83 -14.71
CA SER A 37 -4.90 -3.99 -15.54
C SER A 37 -4.68 -5.28 -14.74
N TYR A 38 -4.09 -5.19 -13.54
CA TYR A 38 -3.91 -6.35 -12.66
C TYR A 38 -5.23 -6.89 -12.11
N VAL A 39 -6.18 -6.01 -11.77
CA VAL A 39 -7.49 -6.40 -11.20
C VAL A 39 -8.48 -6.84 -12.28
N GLU A 40 -8.34 -6.35 -13.51
CA GLU A 40 -9.19 -6.73 -14.64
C GLU A 40 -9.02 -8.20 -15.05
N TYR A 41 -7.79 -8.73 -14.98
CA TYR A 41 -7.48 -10.10 -15.39
C TYR A 41 -7.81 -11.17 -14.32
N ILE A 42 -8.34 -10.77 -13.15
CA ILE A 42 -8.65 -11.72 -12.09
C ILE A 42 -9.93 -12.49 -12.43
N GLU A 43 -9.77 -13.74 -12.82
CA GLU A 43 -10.87 -14.68 -13.01
C GLU A 43 -11.55 -14.97 -11.66
N GLU A 44 -12.88 -15.07 -11.66
CA GLU A 44 -13.69 -15.29 -10.47
C GLU A 44 -13.64 -16.77 -10.04
N PRO A 45 -12.92 -17.14 -8.95
CA PRO A 45 -12.78 -18.54 -8.55
C PRO A 45 -14.00 -19.05 -7.78
N ARG A 46 -14.89 -18.15 -7.35
CA ARG A 46 -16.07 -18.49 -6.53
C ARG A 46 -17.16 -19.10 -7.38
N VAL A 47 -17.81 -20.14 -6.87
CA VAL A 47 -18.97 -20.77 -7.51
C VAL A 47 -20.11 -19.74 -7.63
N GLN A 48 -20.77 -19.64 -8.79
CA GLN A 48 -21.84 -18.65 -9.05
C GLN A 48 -22.90 -18.55 -7.94
N ARG A 49 -23.31 -19.68 -7.35
CA ARG A 49 -24.28 -19.70 -6.23
C ARG A 49 -23.85 -18.93 -4.96
N THR A 50 -22.57 -18.58 -4.83
CA THR A 50 -21.99 -17.87 -3.67
C THR A 50 -21.64 -16.41 -3.95
N GLN A 51 -21.87 -15.92 -5.18
CA GLN A 51 -21.49 -14.57 -5.60
C GLN A 51 -22.55 -13.54 -5.19
N LYS A 52 -22.55 -13.12 -3.91
CA LYS A 52 -23.40 -12.02 -3.43
C LYS A 52 -22.87 -10.63 -3.81
N HIS A 53 -21.54 -10.52 -3.94
CA HIS A 53 -20.82 -9.28 -4.26
C HIS A 53 -19.78 -9.58 -5.34
N LEU A 54 -19.48 -8.59 -6.19
CA LEU A 54 -18.43 -8.71 -7.18
C LEU A 54 -17.08 -8.90 -6.47
N LEU A 55 -16.22 -9.78 -7.01
CA LEU A 55 -14.88 -9.97 -6.44
C LEU A 55 -14.08 -8.67 -6.43
N LYS A 56 -14.27 -7.82 -7.45
CA LYS A 56 -13.64 -6.51 -7.54
C LYS A 56 -13.96 -5.63 -6.33
N ASP A 57 -15.23 -5.57 -5.91
CA ASP A 57 -15.64 -4.76 -4.76
C ASP A 57 -15.00 -5.26 -3.45
N ILE A 58 -14.94 -6.59 -3.29
CA ILE A 58 -14.28 -7.23 -2.13
C ILE A 58 -12.78 -6.88 -2.11
N LEU A 59 -12.10 -6.93 -3.26
CA LEU A 59 -10.69 -6.58 -3.37
C LEU A 59 -10.43 -5.09 -3.07
N VAL A 60 -11.32 -4.20 -3.52
CA VAL A 60 -11.23 -2.77 -3.23
C VAL A 60 -11.36 -2.52 -1.72
N ILE A 61 -12.38 -3.10 -1.07
CA ILE A 61 -12.56 -3.00 0.37
C ILE A 61 -11.34 -3.54 1.12
N ALA A 62 -10.80 -4.66 0.65
CA ALA A 62 -9.62 -5.27 1.25
C ALA A 62 -8.38 -4.36 1.23
N ILE A 63 -8.07 -3.79 0.07
CA ILE A 63 -6.92 -2.89 -0.08
C ILE A 63 -7.11 -1.64 0.78
N LEU A 64 -8.31 -1.05 0.76
CA LEU A 64 -8.61 0.15 1.54
C LEU A 64 -8.52 -0.11 3.05
N ALA A 65 -9.06 -1.24 3.52
CA ALA A 65 -8.99 -1.64 4.92
C ALA A 65 -7.54 -1.87 5.36
N VAL A 66 -6.73 -2.57 4.57
CA VAL A 66 -5.31 -2.83 4.87
C VAL A 66 -4.50 -1.53 4.91
N ILE A 67 -4.73 -0.60 3.98
CA ILE A 67 -4.11 0.74 4.03
C ILE A 67 -4.54 1.50 5.30
N GLY A 68 -5.78 1.29 5.75
CA GLY A 68 -6.32 1.82 7.00
C GLY A 68 -5.80 1.13 8.27
N GLY A 69 -4.97 0.09 8.15
CA GLY A 69 -4.39 -0.64 9.28
C GLY A 69 -5.18 -1.87 9.74
N ALA A 70 -6.09 -2.41 8.92
CA ALA A 70 -6.75 -3.68 9.20
C ALA A 70 -5.75 -4.85 9.20
N GLU A 71 -5.82 -5.70 10.22
CA GLU A 71 -4.97 -6.89 10.33
C GLU A 71 -5.72 -8.18 10.02
N GLY A 72 -7.06 -8.17 10.14
CA GLY A 72 -7.89 -9.34 9.93
C GLY A 72 -9.20 -9.08 9.16
N TRP A 73 -9.93 -10.16 8.90
CA TRP A 73 -11.20 -10.13 8.19
C TRP A 73 -12.30 -9.37 8.94
N GLU A 74 -12.28 -9.42 10.27
CA GLU A 74 -13.21 -8.67 11.13
C GLU A 74 -13.00 -7.16 10.98
N ASP A 75 -11.75 -6.70 10.92
CA ASP A 75 -11.42 -5.29 10.69
C ASP A 75 -11.86 -4.83 9.30
N MET A 76 -11.75 -5.69 8.29
CA MET A 76 -12.21 -5.40 6.92
C MET A 76 -13.74 -5.29 6.86
N GLU A 77 -14.46 -6.16 7.57
CA GLU A 77 -15.93 -6.08 7.71
C GLU A 77 -16.32 -4.77 8.42
N ASN A 78 -15.67 -4.47 9.55
CA ASN A 78 -15.89 -3.24 10.30
C ASN A 78 -15.59 -1.99 9.46
N TYR A 79 -14.52 -2.01 8.67
CA TYR A 79 -14.20 -0.93 7.73
C TYR A 79 -15.28 -0.75 6.67
N GLY A 80 -15.74 -1.85 6.06
CA GLY A 80 -16.81 -1.84 5.07
C GLY A 80 -18.11 -1.25 5.61
N ILE A 81 -18.52 -1.66 6.81
CA ILE A 81 -19.73 -1.13 7.49
C ILE A 81 -19.54 0.35 7.82
N ALA A 82 -18.41 0.73 8.41
CA ALA A 82 -18.13 2.12 8.80
C ALA A 82 -18.04 3.08 7.61
N LYS A 83 -17.69 2.58 6.42
CA LYS A 83 -17.54 3.36 5.18
C LYS A 83 -18.61 3.04 4.13
N GLN A 84 -19.67 2.33 4.49
CA GLN A 84 -20.72 1.90 3.55
C GLN A 84 -21.29 3.08 2.76
N GLN A 85 -21.63 4.19 3.42
CA GLN A 85 -22.16 5.39 2.76
C GLN A 85 -21.23 6.00 1.69
N TRP A 86 -19.92 5.74 1.78
CA TRP A 86 -18.94 6.23 0.81
C TRP A 86 -18.69 5.22 -0.32
N LEU A 87 -18.92 3.93 -0.06
CA LEU A 87 -18.71 2.83 -1.01
C LEU A 87 -19.94 2.57 -1.91
N GLU A 88 -21.14 2.92 -1.41
CA GLU A 88 -22.42 2.89 -2.14
C GLU A 88 -22.77 4.25 -2.76
#